data_AF-A0A5C7N4A0-F1
#
_entry.id   AF-A0A5C7N4A0-F1
#
_cell.length_a   1.000
_cell.length_b   1.000
_cell.length_c   1.000
_cell.angle_alpha   90.00
_cell.angle_beta   90.00
_cell.angle_gamma   90.00
#
_symmetry.space_group_name_H-M   'P 1'
#
loop_
_entity.id
_entity.type
_entity.pdbx_description
1 polymer ?
#
loop_
_entity_poly.entity_id
_entity_poly.type
_entity_poly.pdbx_seq_one_letter_code
_entity_poly.pdbx_strand_id
1 'polypeptide(L)' 'VKDLFPGAEIKPPLGDGRLDLGPWEQVFYMEFDGQRRKRVVVKVMGV' A
#
# COMPACT_ATOMS: atom_id res chain seq x y z
N VAL A 1 3.70 -20.70 13.32
CA VAL A 1 2.57 -19.80 13.04
C VAL A 1 3.16 -18.45 12.65
N LYS A 2 3.60 -18.33 11.39
CA LYS A 2 4.23 -17.10 10.85
C LYS A 2 3.19 -16.44 9.95
N ASP A 3 2.80 -15.25 10.36
CA ASP A 3 2.39 -14.14 9.48
C ASP A 3 1.15 -14.42 8.62
N LEU A 4 0.00 -14.50 9.28
CA LEU A 4 -1.29 -14.32 8.64
C LEU A 4 -1.43 -12.82 8.28
N PHE A 5 -1.38 -12.50 6.98
CA PHE A 5 -1.66 -11.22 6.29
C PHE A 5 -0.47 -10.33 5.87
N PRO A 6 -0.53 -9.71 4.66
CA PRO A 6 0.35 -8.61 4.28
C PRO A 6 0.20 -7.45 5.28
N GLY A 7 1.34 -6.85 5.63
CA GLY A 7 1.39 -5.71 6.54
C GLY A 7 0.51 -4.55 6.09
N ALA A 8 -0.06 -3.81 7.04
CA ALA A 8 -1.03 -2.74 6.79
C ALA A 8 -0.45 -1.50 6.06
N GLU A 9 0.85 -1.45 5.81
CA GLU A 9 1.52 -0.36 5.10
C GLU A 9 2.55 -0.88 4.09
N ILE A 10 2.78 -0.08 3.06
CA ILE A 10 3.87 -0.24 2.11
C ILE A 10 4.53 1.14 1.87
N LYS A 11 5.80 1.13 1.49
CA LYS A 11 6.58 2.36 1.21
C LYS A 11 7.31 2.23 -0.13
N PRO A 12 6.60 2.31 -1.26
CA PRO A 12 7.24 2.30 -2.57
C PRO A 12 8.06 3.58 -2.79
N PRO A 13 9.19 3.50 -3.50
CA PRO A 13 9.95 4.69 -3.91
C PRO A 13 9.17 5.54 -4.91
N LEU A 14 9.57 6.81 -5.01
CA LEU A 14 8.94 7.80 -5.87
C LEU A 14 10.03 8.44 -6.75
N GLY A 15 9.88 8.32 -8.06
CA GLY A 15 10.80 8.84 -9.07
C GLY A 15 10.04 9.62 -10.14
N ASP A 16 10.54 10.79 -10.54
CA ASP A 16 9.90 11.67 -11.54
C ASP A 16 8.40 11.94 -11.28
N GLY A 17 8.02 12.03 -10.00
CA GLY A 17 6.63 12.25 -9.58
C GLY A 17 5.71 11.03 -9.73
N ARG A 18 6.24 9.83 -9.94
CA ARG A 18 5.50 8.57 -10.05
C ARG A 18 5.98 7.53 -9.04
N LEU A 19 5.08 6.63 -8.64
CA LEU A 19 5.48 5.44 -7.89
C LEU A 19 6.34 4.56 -8.80
N ASP A 20 7.54 4.23 -8.34
CA ASP A 20 8.44 3.36 -9.07
C ASP A 20 8.09 1.90 -8.76
N LEU A 21 7.10 1.41 -9.52
CA LEU A 21 6.60 0.04 -9.46
C LEU A 21 7.09 -0.72 -10.69
N GLY A 22 7.49 -1.97 -10.49
CA GLY A 22 7.79 -2.90 -11.57
C GLY A 22 6.58 -3.23 -12.45
N PRO A 23 6.79 -3.85 -13.62
CA PRO A 23 5.73 -4.09 -14.62
C PRO A 23 4.58 -4.98 -14.12
N TRP A 24 4.78 -5.72 -13.03
CA TRP A 24 3.81 -6.62 -12.42
C TRP A 24 3.46 -6.24 -10.98
N GLU A 25 3.99 -5.13 -10.48
CA GLU A 25 3.74 -4.69 -9.11
C GLU A 25 2.51 -3.78 -9.07
N GLN A 26 1.65 -4.02 -8.09
CA GLN A 26 0.41 -3.27 -7.94
C GLN A 26 0.02 -3.18 -6.46
N VAL A 27 -0.47 -2.00 -6.07
CA VAL A 27 -0.88 -1.71 -4.69
C VAL A 27 -2.38 -1.94 -4.56
N PHE A 28 -2.76 -2.86 -3.68
CA PHE A 28 -4.16 -3.19 -3.44
C PHE A 28 -4.60 -2.80 -2.03
N TYR A 29 -5.79 -2.22 -1.94
CA TYR A 29 -6.53 -2.20 -0.70
C TYR A 29 -7.22 -3.56 -0.52
N MET A 30 -6.75 -4.37 0.42
CA MET A 30 -7.38 -5.65 0.74
C MET A 30 -8.38 -5.47 1.90
N GLU A 31 -9.66 -5.53 1.59
CA GLU A 31 -10.77 -5.48 2.54
C GLU A 31 -11.17 -6.88 2.97
N PHE A 32 -11.32 -7.12 4.28
CA PHE A 32 -11.60 -8.46 4.82
C PHE A 32 -12.90 -8.57 5.62
N ASP A 33 -13.62 -7.47 5.88
CA ASP A 33 -14.89 -7.55 6.61
C ASP A 33 -16.04 -6.68 6.09
N GLY A 34 -15.77 -5.73 5.18
CA GLY A 34 -16.75 -5.09 4.29
C GLY A 34 -17.86 -4.25 4.93
N GLN A 35 -18.10 -4.36 6.24
CA GLN A 35 -19.26 -3.77 6.93
C GLN A 35 -18.91 -2.53 7.77
N ARG A 36 -17.71 -1.97 7.61
CA ARG A 36 -17.24 -0.83 8.39
C ARG A 36 -16.55 0.19 7.51
N ARG A 37 -16.71 1.47 7.82
CA ARG A 37 -16.00 2.54 7.12
C ARG A 37 -14.51 2.53 7.50
N LYS A 38 -13.66 2.11 6.56
CA LYS A 38 -12.20 2.13 6.69
C LYS A 38 -11.59 3.22 5.80
N ARG A 39 -10.36 3.60 6.09
CA ARG A 39 -9.62 4.66 5.39
C ARG A 39 -8.21 4.19 5.08
N VAL A 40 -7.71 4.55 3.91
CA VAL A 40 -6.29 4.42 3.54
C VAL A 40 -5.66 5.80 3.68
N VAL A 41 -4.48 5.86 4.30
CA VAL A 41 -3.69 7.10 4.41
C VAL A 41 -2.54 7.01 3.44
N VAL A 42 -2.41 8.00 2.57
CA VAL A 42 -1.27 8.16 1.67
C VAL A 42 -0.46 9.35 2.16
N LYS A 43 0.82 9.11 2.43
CA LYS A 43 1.77 10.15 2.83
C LYS A 43 2.94 10.14 1.86
N VAL A 44 3.18 11.28 1.22
CA VAL A 44 4.35 11.51 0.38
C VAL A 44 5.34 12.34 1.19
N MET A 45 6.59 11.90 1.23
CA MET A 45 7.69 12.62 1.86
C MET A 45 8.86 12.62 0.88
N GLY A 46 9.46 13.79 0.69
CA GLY A 46 10.70 13.96 -0.06
C GLY A 46 11.80 14.47 0.87
N VAL A 47 13.02 14.47 0.36
CA VAL A 47 14.16 15.16 0.99
C VAL A 47 14.19 16.59 0.51
#